data_AF-A0A0S8AQY1-F1
#
_entry.id   AF-A0A0S8AQY1-F1
#
_cell.length_a   1.000
_cell.length_b   1.000
_cell.length_c   1.000
_cell.angle_alpha   90.00
_cell.angle_beta   90.00
_cell.angle_gamma   90.00
#
_symmetry.space_group_name_H-M   'P 1'
#
loop_
_entity.id
_entity.type
_entity.pdbx_description
1 polymer ?
#
loop_
_entity_poly.entity_id
_entity_poly.type
_entity_poly.pdbx_seq_one_letter_code
_entity_poly.pdbx_strand_id
1 'polypeptide(L)'
;MTADPHLPLRDDVRSLGALLGDTLRRQEGEPLFDTVERVRALAKRARQGETGCFEELERLLGELPVEDALPVARAFAHFLTLANIAEQHHRIRRGREYRRDVAAPPQRGSFEETFARLLRSGTTPATLYEQVCALRIELVLTAHPTEIVRRTLLQGHRRIADLLGQRDRTDVTSYERHDIEQALLSEITIAWETDE
;
A
#
# COMPACT_ATOMS: atom_id res chain seq x y z
N MET A 1 1.96 -14.50 -22.88
CA MET A 1 1.52 -13.15 -22.45
C MET A 1 1.93 -12.99 -21.00
N THR A 2 3.07 -12.34 -20.74
CA THR A 2 3.52 -12.05 -19.37
C THR A 2 2.50 -11.12 -18.73
N ALA A 3 1.74 -11.63 -17.75
CA ALA A 3 0.82 -10.81 -16.95
C ALA A 3 1.60 -9.64 -16.35
N ASP A 4 1.05 -8.41 -16.44
CA ASP A 4 1.65 -7.22 -15.82
C ASP A 4 1.80 -7.50 -14.32
N PRO A 5 3.04 -7.60 -13.78
CA PRO A 5 3.25 -7.96 -12.37
C PRO A 5 2.67 -6.91 -11.41
N HIS A 6 2.40 -5.70 -11.89
CA HIS A 6 1.80 -4.62 -11.11
C HIS A 6 0.27 -4.58 -11.19
N LEU A 7 -0.36 -5.37 -12.08
CA LEU A 7 -1.82 -5.41 -12.20
C LEU A 7 -2.51 -5.76 -10.85
N PRO A 8 -2.07 -6.79 -10.11
CA PRO A 8 -2.70 -7.11 -8.83
C PRO A 8 -2.57 -5.99 -7.78
N LEU A 9 -1.46 -5.23 -7.81
CA LEU A 9 -1.29 -4.06 -6.93
C LEU A 9 -2.26 -2.94 -7.32
N ARG A 10 -2.39 -2.65 -8.61
CA ARG A 10 -3.32 -1.63 -9.11
C ARG A 10 -4.77 -1.97 -8.76
N ASP A 11 -5.13 -3.23 -8.83
CA ASP A 11 -6.47 -3.70 -8.45
C ASP A 11 -6.73 -3.56 -6.94
N ASP A 12 -5.74 -3.89 -6.10
CA ASP A 12 -5.82 -3.66 -4.64
C ASP A 12 -6.00 -2.18 -4.32
N VAL A 13 -5.16 -1.30 -4.89
CA VAL A 13 -5.24 0.16 -4.69
C VAL A 13 -6.58 0.72 -5.16
N ARG A 14 -7.09 0.26 -6.32
CA ARG A 14 -8.39 0.69 -6.83
C ARG A 14 -9.53 0.24 -5.93
N SER A 15 -9.50 -1.01 -5.47
CA SER A 15 -10.52 -1.58 -4.58
C SER A 15 -10.57 -0.86 -3.24
N LEU A 16 -9.42 -0.67 -2.58
CA LEU A 16 -9.36 0.07 -1.31
C LEU A 16 -9.77 1.53 -1.49
N GLY A 17 -9.38 2.16 -2.60
CA GLY A 17 -9.80 3.52 -2.90
C GLY A 17 -11.30 3.67 -3.14
N ALA A 18 -11.95 2.67 -3.75
CA ALA A 18 -13.41 2.64 -3.91
C ALA A 18 -14.12 2.51 -2.56
N LEU A 19 -13.63 1.63 -1.67
CA LEU A 19 -14.18 1.46 -0.32
C LEU A 19 -14.01 2.74 0.53
N LEU A 20 -12.89 3.44 0.39
CA LEU A 20 -12.71 4.76 1.02
C LEU A 20 -13.71 5.78 0.45
N GLY A 21 -13.89 5.82 -0.87
CA GLY A 21 -14.88 6.68 -1.51
C GLY A 21 -16.30 6.44 -1.00
N ASP A 22 -16.70 5.17 -0.85
CA ASP A 22 -17.99 4.79 -0.26
C ASP A 22 -18.10 5.19 1.21
N THR A 23 -16.99 5.13 1.96
CA THR A 23 -16.93 5.62 3.35
C THR A 23 -17.14 7.13 3.40
N LEU A 24 -16.45 7.90 2.56
CA LEU A 24 -16.61 9.36 2.49
C LEU A 24 -18.04 9.77 2.18
N ARG A 25 -18.68 9.14 1.19
CA ARG A 25 -20.08 9.42 0.86
C ARG A 25 -21.03 9.16 2.02
N ARG A 26 -20.79 8.11 2.80
CA ARG A 26 -21.67 7.71 3.91
C ARG A 26 -21.47 8.55 5.17
N GLN A 27 -20.23 8.92 5.49
CA GLN A 27 -19.91 9.63 6.73
C GLN A 27 -20.00 11.15 6.56
N GLU A 28 -19.54 11.68 5.43
CA GLU A 28 -19.36 13.13 5.22
C GLU A 28 -20.29 13.69 4.14
N GLY A 29 -20.87 12.82 3.31
CA GLY A 29 -21.80 13.17 2.24
C GLY A 29 -21.16 13.34 0.86
N GLU A 30 -22.01 13.52 -0.15
CA GLU A 30 -21.60 13.67 -1.55
C GLU A 30 -20.69 14.89 -1.82
N PRO A 31 -20.90 16.08 -1.21
CA PRO A 31 -20.08 17.26 -1.53
C PRO A 31 -18.59 17.07 -1.25
N LEU A 32 -18.24 16.42 -0.13
CA LEU A 32 -16.84 16.13 0.19
C LEU A 32 -16.27 15.11 -0.81
N PHE A 33 -17.02 14.04 -1.07
CA PHE A 33 -16.61 13.02 -2.02
C PHE A 33 -16.32 13.62 -3.41
N ASP A 34 -17.22 14.46 -3.92
CA ASP A 34 -17.07 15.14 -5.21
C ASP A 34 -15.84 16.04 -5.25
N THR A 35 -15.57 16.75 -4.16
CA THR A 35 -14.40 17.61 -4.03
C THR A 35 -13.11 16.80 -4.07
N VAL A 36 -13.05 15.70 -3.31
CA VAL A 36 -11.91 14.78 -3.29
C VAL A 36 -11.67 14.15 -4.67
N GLU A 37 -12.71 13.68 -5.34
CA GLU A 37 -12.58 13.11 -6.69
C GLU A 37 -12.17 14.15 -7.72
N ARG A 38 -12.68 15.39 -7.62
CA ARG A 38 -12.25 16.49 -8.50
C ARG A 38 -10.77 16.80 -8.33
N VAL A 39 -10.30 16.92 -7.09
CA VAL A 39 -8.87 17.11 -6.78
C VAL A 39 -8.04 15.95 -7.36
N ARG A 40 -8.49 14.70 -7.18
CA ARG A 40 -7.79 13.50 -7.66
C ARG A 40 -7.73 13.45 -9.20
N ALA A 41 -8.80 13.83 -9.88
CA ALA A 41 -8.87 13.90 -11.33
C ALA A 41 -7.90 14.97 -11.89
N LEU A 42 -7.92 16.18 -11.32
CA LEU A 42 -7.01 17.26 -11.72
C LEU A 42 -5.55 16.89 -11.47
N ALA A 43 -5.22 16.34 -10.30
CA ALA A 43 -3.87 15.90 -9.98
C ALA A 43 -3.37 14.82 -10.96
N LYS A 44 -4.23 13.88 -11.35
CA LYS A 44 -3.90 12.85 -12.35
C LYS A 44 -3.60 13.44 -13.72
N ARG A 45 -4.44 14.37 -14.20
CA ARG A 45 -4.28 15.04 -15.51
C ARG A 45 -3.04 15.93 -15.53
N ALA A 46 -2.81 16.70 -14.47
CA ALA A 46 -1.60 17.50 -14.30
C ALA A 46 -0.34 16.62 -14.35
N ARG A 47 -0.35 15.46 -13.68
CA ARG A 47 0.78 14.51 -13.72
C ARG A 47 1.01 13.91 -15.11
N GLN A 48 -0.02 13.86 -15.96
CA GLN A 48 0.06 13.42 -17.35
C GLN A 48 0.57 14.51 -18.29
N GLY A 49 0.81 15.73 -17.79
CA GLY A 49 1.32 16.86 -18.56
C GLY A 49 0.24 17.66 -19.29
N GLU A 50 -1.03 17.51 -18.91
CA GLU A 50 -2.10 18.37 -19.45
C GLU A 50 -1.96 19.81 -18.95
N THR A 51 -1.75 20.74 -19.88
CA THR A 51 -1.60 22.18 -19.60
C THR A 51 -2.83 22.75 -18.88
N GLY A 52 -2.64 23.63 -17.90
CA GLY A 52 -3.73 24.31 -17.19
C GLY A 52 -4.33 23.51 -16.02
N CYS A 53 -4.07 22.20 -15.94
CA CYS A 53 -4.64 21.35 -14.89
C CYS A 53 -4.01 21.59 -13.52
N PHE A 54 -2.71 21.95 -13.49
CA PHE A 54 -2.04 22.27 -12.23
C PHE A 54 -2.54 23.61 -11.68
N GLU A 55 -2.70 24.62 -12.53
CA GLU A 55 -3.25 25.92 -12.16
C GLU A 55 -4.72 25.81 -11.72
N GLU A 56 -5.51 24.95 -12.37
CA GLU A 56 -6.88 24.67 -11.94
C GLU A 56 -6.92 23.99 -10.56
N LEU A 57 -6.02 23.04 -10.32
CA LEU A 57 -5.89 22.37 -9.03
C LEU A 57 -5.48 23.36 -7.92
N GLU A 58 -4.49 24.20 -8.19
CA GLU A 58 -4.02 25.23 -7.26
C GLU A 58 -5.15 26.19 -6.90
N ARG A 59 -5.91 26.65 -7.89
CA ARG A 59 -7.07 27.53 -7.67
C ARG A 59 -8.17 26.82 -6.87
N LEU A 60 -8.49 25.57 -7.19
CA LEU A 60 -9.50 24.79 -6.45
C LEU A 60 -9.13 24.67 -4.97
N LEU A 61 -7.87 24.37 -4.66
CA LEU A 61 -7.40 24.25 -3.28
C LEU A 61 -7.30 25.62 -2.58
N GLY A 62 -6.95 26.68 -3.30
CA GLY A 62 -6.88 28.04 -2.78
C GLY A 62 -8.25 28.69 -2.49
N GLU A 63 -9.29 28.27 -3.21
CA GLU A 63 -10.68 28.72 -3.01
C GLU A 63 -11.43 27.87 -1.95
N LEU A 64 -10.86 26.76 -1.48
CA LEU A 64 -11.52 25.82 -0.58
C LEU A 64 -11.64 26.42 0.84
N PRO A 65 -12.85 26.42 1.44
CA PRO A 65 -13.03 26.83 2.83
C PRO A 65 -12.18 26.00 3.78
N VAL A 66 -11.73 26.62 4.88
CA VAL A 66 -10.88 25.94 5.87
C VAL A 66 -11.62 24.74 6.50
N GLU A 67 -12.93 24.84 6.71
CA GLU A 67 -13.77 23.73 7.19
C GLU A 67 -13.75 22.51 6.26
N ASP A 68 -13.64 22.72 4.95
CA ASP A 68 -13.63 21.63 3.94
C ASP A 68 -12.20 21.13 3.66
N ALA A 69 -11.19 21.98 3.85
CA ALA A 69 -9.79 21.65 3.59
C ALA A 69 -9.27 20.51 4.46
N LEU A 70 -9.68 20.46 5.73
CA LEU A 70 -9.20 19.45 6.67
C LEU A 70 -9.73 18.04 6.33
N PRO A 71 -11.05 17.81 6.11
CA PRO A 71 -11.56 16.53 5.62
C PRO A 71 -10.96 16.11 4.26
N VAL A 72 -10.72 17.05 3.35
CA VAL A 72 -10.06 16.75 2.06
C VAL A 72 -8.62 16.28 2.28
N ALA A 73 -7.84 16.97 3.09
CA ALA A 73 -6.47 16.58 3.41
C ALA A 73 -6.42 15.19 4.09
N ARG A 74 -7.34 14.95 5.04
CA ARG A 74 -7.51 13.65 5.71
C ARG A 74 -7.81 12.53 4.70
N ALA A 75 -8.71 12.77 3.75
CA ALA A 75 -9.01 11.80 2.69
C ALA A 75 -7.75 11.39 1.90
N PHE A 76 -6.91 12.36 1.51
CA PHE A 76 -5.65 12.06 0.81
C PHE A 76 -4.63 11.32 1.69
N ALA A 77 -4.55 11.62 2.98
CA ALA A 77 -3.72 10.87 3.92
C ALA A 77 -4.16 9.39 4.03
N HIS A 78 -5.47 9.12 4.10
CA HIS A 78 -5.98 7.76 4.08
C HIS A 78 -5.77 7.06 2.73
N PHE A 79 -5.96 7.75 1.59
CA PHE A 79 -5.63 7.18 0.28
C PHE A 79 -4.15 6.73 0.21
N LEU A 80 -3.23 7.57 0.68
CA LEU A 80 -1.81 7.24 0.73
C LEU A 80 -1.53 6.05 1.65
N THR A 81 -2.14 6.04 2.84
CA THR A 81 -2.02 4.94 3.79
C THR A 81 -2.51 3.62 3.22
N LEU A 82 -3.68 3.60 2.58
CA LEU A 82 -4.24 2.41 1.94
C LEU A 82 -3.38 1.94 0.76
N ALA A 83 -2.85 2.87 -0.03
CA ALA A 83 -1.92 2.55 -1.11
C ALA A 83 -0.63 1.90 -0.58
N ASN A 84 -0.08 2.43 0.52
CA ASN A 84 1.08 1.86 1.19
C ASN A 84 0.81 0.45 1.70
N ILE A 85 -0.36 0.21 2.32
CA ILE A 85 -0.78 -1.13 2.78
C ILE A 85 -0.86 -2.11 1.60
N ALA A 86 -1.51 -1.70 0.50
CA ALA A 86 -1.59 -2.51 -0.71
C ALA A 86 -0.20 -2.83 -1.29
N GLU A 87 0.72 -1.86 -1.29
CA GLU A 87 2.10 -2.07 -1.76
C GLU A 87 2.85 -3.07 -0.88
N GLN A 88 2.80 -2.92 0.45
CA GLN A 88 3.45 -3.86 1.37
C GLN A 88 2.88 -5.26 1.23
N HIS A 89 1.55 -5.39 1.12
CA HIS A 89 0.90 -6.66 0.87
C HIS A 89 1.36 -7.27 -0.46
N HIS A 90 1.40 -6.48 -1.53
CA HIS A 90 1.86 -6.93 -2.84
C HIS A 90 3.32 -7.41 -2.83
N ARG A 91 4.21 -6.74 -2.08
CA ARG A 91 5.60 -7.21 -1.89
C ARG A 91 5.65 -8.61 -1.27
N ILE A 92 4.81 -8.87 -0.27
CA ILE A 92 4.68 -10.20 0.35
C ILE A 92 4.10 -11.21 -0.65
N ARG A 93 3.04 -10.86 -1.37
CA ARG A 93 2.41 -11.68 -2.43
C ARG A 93 3.45 -12.12 -3.46
N ARG A 94 4.22 -11.17 -4.00
CA ARG A 94 5.31 -11.42 -4.98
C ARG A 94 6.40 -12.32 -4.40
N GLY A 95 6.80 -12.09 -3.15
CA GLY A 95 7.79 -12.94 -2.48
C GLY A 95 7.30 -14.38 -2.23
N ARG A 96 5.97 -14.60 -2.14
CA ARG A 96 5.38 -15.96 -2.08
C ARG A 96 5.28 -16.61 -3.45
N GLU A 97 4.84 -15.87 -4.47
CA GLU A 97 4.77 -16.32 -5.86
C GLU A 97 6.13 -16.83 -6.32
N TYR A 98 7.18 -16.04 -6.08
CA TYR A 98 8.55 -16.38 -6.43
C TYR A 98 9.03 -17.70 -5.81
N ARG A 99 8.71 -17.93 -4.53
CA ARG A 99 9.11 -19.15 -3.81
C ARG A 99 8.28 -20.37 -4.19
N ARG A 100 7.11 -20.19 -4.80
CA ARG A 100 6.28 -21.30 -5.30
C ARG A 100 6.75 -21.81 -6.66
N ASP A 101 7.35 -20.95 -7.46
CA ASP A 101 7.90 -21.33 -8.76
C ASP A 101 9.24 -22.05 -8.58
N VAL A 102 9.22 -23.38 -8.67
CA VAL A 102 10.40 -24.23 -8.54
C VAL A 102 11.41 -23.99 -9.67
N ALA A 103 10.98 -23.46 -10.81
CA ALA A 103 11.84 -23.17 -11.95
C ALA A 103 12.36 -21.72 -11.95
N ALA A 104 11.86 -20.84 -11.07
CA ALA A 104 12.36 -19.49 -10.96
C ALA A 104 13.82 -19.50 -10.46
N PRO A 105 14.72 -18.68 -11.04
CA PRO A 105 16.07 -18.53 -10.50
C PRO A 105 16.00 -18.00 -9.06
N PRO A 106 17.09 -17.96 -8.27
CA PRO A 106 17.08 -17.30 -6.96
C PRO A 106 16.83 -15.78 -7.08
N GLN A 107 16.07 -15.18 -6.15
CA GLN A 107 15.72 -13.75 -6.22
C GLN A 107 16.97 -12.90 -6.06
N ARG A 108 17.17 -11.88 -6.91
CA ARG A 108 18.31 -10.97 -6.79
C ARG A 108 18.38 -10.35 -5.40
N GLY A 109 19.54 -10.44 -4.76
CA GLY A 109 19.75 -9.96 -3.38
C GLY A 109 19.23 -10.89 -2.28
N SER A 110 18.63 -12.04 -2.63
CA SER A 110 18.39 -13.11 -1.65
C SER A 110 19.70 -13.77 -1.24
N PHE A 111 19.68 -14.49 -0.11
CA PHE A 111 20.84 -15.26 0.35
C PHE A 111 21.25 -16.31 -0.69
N GLU A 112 20.30 -17.02 -1.28
CA GLU A 112 20.57 -18.06 -2.28
C GLU A 112 21.26 -17.49 -3.53
N GLU A 113 20.76 -16.37 -4.09
CA GLU A 113 21.40 -15.69 -5.22
C GLU A 113 22.78 -15.15 -4.85
N THR A 114 22.88 -14.50 -3.69
CA THR A 114 24.09 -13.82 -3.25
C THR A 114 25.21 -14.81 -2.94
N PHE A 115 24.92 -15.91 -2.23
CA PHE A 115 25.91 -16.93 -1.91
C PHE A 115 26.38 -17.65 -3.19
N ALA A 116 25.46 -18.03 -4.08
CA ALA A 116 25.83 -18.63 -5.36
C ALA A 116 26.68 -17.68 -6.22
N ARG A 117 26.38 -16.37 -6.22
CA ARG A 117 27.18 -15.36 -6.92
C ARG A 117 28.59 -15.24 -6.33
N LEU A 118 28.72 -15.19 -4.99
CA LEU A 118 30.01 -15.08 -4.31
C LEU A 118 30.90 -16.30 -4.56
N LEU A 119 30.33 -17.51 -4.48
CA LEU A 119 31.06 -18.75 -4.79
C LEU A 119 31.55 -18.76 -6.25
N ARG A 120 30.71 -18.34 -7.21
CA ARG A 120 31.11 -18.23 -8.62
C ARG A 120 32.18 -17.18 -8.87
N SER A 121 32.26 -16.12 -8.05
CA SER A 121 33.33 -15.13 -8.12
C SER A 121 34.65 -15.57 -7.47
N GLY A 122 34.73 -16.81 -6.97
CA GLY A 122 35.96 -17.38 -6.41
C GLY A 122 36.10 -17.27 -4.90
N THR A 123 35.06 -16.81 -4.18
CA THR A 123 35.05 -16.89 -2.71
C THR A 123 34.93 -18.35 -2.28
N THR A 124 35.80 -18.80 -1.37
CA THR A 124 35.74 -20.18 -0.87
C THR A 124 34.55 -20.37 0.07
N PRO A 125 33.98 -21.59 0.16
CA PRO A 125 32.91 -21.88 1.12
C PRO A 125 33.31 -21.59 2.58
N ALA A 126 34.56 -21.86 2.96
CA ALA A 126 35.07 -21.60 4.30
C ALA A 126 35.10 -20.10 4.62
N THR A 127 35.64 -19.29 3.69
CA THR A 127 35.65 -17.83 3.84
C THR A 127 34.24 -17.28 3.93
N LEU A 128 33.32 -17.74 3.07
CA LEU A 128 31.92 -17.29 3.10
C LEU A 128 31.27 -17.60 4.46
N TYR A 129 31.47 -18.81 4.98
CA TYR A 129 30.98 -19.23 6.29
C TYR A 129 31.51 -18.33 7.41
N GLU A 130 32.83 -18.12 7.47
CA GLU A 130 33.46 -17.28 8.48
C GLU A 130 32.92 -15.84 8.45
N GLN A 131 32.76 -15.25 7.26
CA GLN A 131 32.22 -13.90 7.12
C GLN A 131 30.76 -13.80 7.57
N VAL A 132 29.93 -14.81 7.26
CA VAL A 132 28.54 -14.85 7.74
C VAL A 132 28.50 -14.98 9.27
N CYS A 133 29.35 -15.81 9.87
CA CYS A 133 29.44 -15.95 11.32
C CYS A 133 29.94 -14.68 12.02
N ALA A 134 30.79 -13.89 11.36
CA ALA A 134 31.30 -12.62 11.88
C ALA A 134 30.36 -11.42 11.64
N LEU A 135 29.31 -11.59 10.83
CA LEU A 135 28.41 -10.50 10.45
C LEU A 135 27.63 -9.99 11.68
N ARG A 136 27.75 -8.69 11.94
CA ARG A 136 27.00 -8.01 13.00
C ARG A 136 26.11 -6.94 12.39
N ILE A 137 24.80 -7.10 12.57
CA ILE A 137 23.78 -6.12 12.17
C ILE A 137 23.15 -5.59 13.46
N GLU A 138 23.22 -4.29 13.68
CA GLU A 138 22.64 -3.63 14.83
C GLU A 138 21.59 -2.63 14.34
N LEU A 139 20.32 -2.88 14.68
CA LEU A 139 19.20 -2.02 14.30
C LEU A 139 18.92 -1.04 15.45
N VAL A 140 19.25 0.24 15.24
CA VAL A 140 18.93 1.30 16.20
C VAL A 140 17.62 1.95 15.77
N LEU A 141 16.56 1.69 16.53
CA LEU A 141 15.28 2.34 16.32
C LEU A 141 15.36 3.78 16.80
N THR A 142 15.19 4.73 15.90
CA THR A 142 15.08 6.14 16.22
C THR A 142 13.60 6.53 16.34
N ALA A 143 13.31 7.57 17.12
CA ALA A 143 11.98 8.16 17.09
C ALA A 143 11.68 8.70 15.70
N HIS A 144 10.47 8.46 15.18
CA HIS A 144 10.02 9.11 13.96
C HIS A 144 9.66 10.56 14.32
N PRO A 145 10.31 11.59 13.73
CA PRO A 145 10.20 12.97 14.19
C PRO A 145 8.81 13.61 13.99
N THR A 146 7.92 12.96 13.22
CA THR A 146 6.64 13.54 12.81
C THR A 146 5.43 12.62 12.95
N GLU A 147 5.57 11.38 13.41
CA GLU A 147 4.49 10.40 13.32
C GLU A 147 4.44 9.47 14.53
N ILE A 148 3.63 9.82 15.53
CA ILE A 148 3.22 8.87 16.59
C ILE A 148 1.98 8.15 16.07
N VAL A 149 2.17 7.16 15.20
CA VAL A 149 1.05 6.30 14.79
C VAL A 149 0.60 5.49 16.01
N ARG A 150 -0.61 5.73 16.51
CA ARG A 150 -1.17 4.98 17.64
C ARG A 150 -1.16 3.48 17.32
N ARG A 151 -0.85 2.64 18.31
CA ARG A 151 -0.84 1.17 18.18
C ARG A 151 -2.14 0.62 17.59
N THR A 152 -3.28 1.25 17.90
CA THR A 152 -4.60 0.87 17.38
C THR A 152 -4.70 1.03 15.86
N LEU A 153 -4.17 2.13 15.30
CA LEU A 153 -4.14 2.36 13.85
C LEU A 153 -3.26 1.33 13.15
N LEU A 154 -2.06 1.06 13.70
CA LEU A 154 -1.18 0.00 13.19
C LEU A 154 -1.85 -1.38 13.19
N GLN A 155 -2.67 -1.68 14.20
CA GLN A 155 -3.47 -2.92 14.23
C GLN A 155 -4.54 -2.93 13.14
N GLY A 156 -5.24 -1.82 12.90
CA GLY A 156 -6.18 -1.70 11.79
C GLY A 156 -5.52 -1.91 10.43
N HIS A 157 -4.36 -1.29 10.20
CA HIS A 157 -3.59 -1.49 8.96
C HIS A 157 -3.18 -2.95 8.74
N ARG A 158 -2.80 -3.66 9.81
CA ARG A 158 -2.52 -5.10 9.75
C ARG A 158 -3.77 -5.91 9.39
N ARG A 159 -4.93 -5.61 10.00
CA ARG A 159 -6.19 -6.28 9.66
C ARG A 159 -6.58 -6.08 8.19
N ILE A 160 -6.42 -4.88 7.65
CA ILE A 160 -6.61 -4.61 6.21
C ILE A 160 -5.67 -5.49 5.37
N ALA A 161 -4.37 -5.53 5.71
CA ALA A 161 -3.41 -6.38 4.99
C ALA A 161 -3.76 -7.88 5.06
N ASP A 162 -4.22 -8.36 6.22
CA ASP A 162 -4.63 -9.75 6.40
C ASP A 162 -5.89 -10.08 5.58
N LEU A 163 -6.86 -9.16 5.50
CA LEU A 163 -8.07 -9.30 4.68
C LEU A 163 -7.73 -9.34 3.18
N LEU A 164 -6.78 -8.53 2.71
CA LEU A 164 -6.25 -8.64 1.35
C LEU A 164 -5.63 -10.03 1.10
N GLY A 165 -4.90 -10.57 2.07
CA GLY A 165 -4.32 -11.91 2.00
C GLY A 165 -5.38 -13.02 1.99
N GLN A 166 -6.49 -12.85 2.72
CA GLN A 166 -7.63 -13.76 2.66
C GLN A 166 -8.31 -13.70 1.28
N ARG A 167 -8.48 -12.50 0.71
CA ARG A 167 -9.09 -12.31 -0.62
C ARG A 167 -8.32 -12.97 -1.77
N ASP A 168 -7.00 -13.08 -1.62
CA ASP A 168 -6.09 -13.69 -2.60
C ASP A 168 -6.17 -15.22 -2.66
N ARG A 169 -6.79 -15.85 -1.67
CA ARG A 169 -6.93 -17.30 -1.64
C ARG A 169 -7.78 -17.76 -2.82
N THR A 170 -7.33 -18.83 -3.48
CA THR A 170 -7.98 -19.39 -4.68
C THR A 170 -9.26 -20.17 -4.37
N ASP A 171 -9.48 -20.54 -3.11
CA ASP A 171 -10.59 -21.36 -2.62
C ASP A 171 -11.73 -20.56 -1.99
N VAL A 172 -11.68 -19.22 -2.07
CA VAL A 172 -12.68 -18.32 -1.46
C VAL A 172 -13.99 -18.37 -2.25
N THR A 173 -15.07 -18.68 -1.56
CA THR A 173 -16.43 -18.67 -2.10
C THR A 173 -16.94 -17.24 -2.32
N SER A 174 -18.00 -17.07 -3.12
CA SER A 174 -18.63 -15.76 -3.34
C SER A 174 -19.15 -15.12 -2.04
N TYR A 175 -19.63 -15.95 -1.10
CA TYR A 175 -20.11 -15.49 0.20
C TYR A 175 -18.95 -14.98 1.07
N GLU A 176 -17.87 -15.76 1.20
CA GLU A 176 -16.69 -15.33 1.95
C GLU A 176 -16.03 -14.09 1.34
N ARG A 177 -16.04 -13.95 0.01
CA ARG A 177 -15.56 -12.75 -0.67
C ARG A 177 -16.37 -11.52 -0.27
N HIS A 178 -17.70 -11.65 -0.20
CA HIS A 178 -18.57 -10.57 0.26
C HIS A 178 -18.28 -10.20 1.71
N ASP A 179 -18.12 -11.18 2.60
CA ASP A 179 -17.78 -10.95 4.01
C ASP A 179 -16.42 -10.25 4.17
N ILE A 180 -15.42 -10.63 3.38
CA ILE A 180 -14.11 -9.96 3.35
C ILE A 180 -14.24 -8.51 2.89
N GLU A 181 -15.05 -8.23 1.86
CA GLU A 181 -15.30 -6.86 1.39
C GLU A 181 -16.02 -6.00 2.44
N GLN A 182 -17.01 -6.56 3.14
CA GLN A 182 -17.67 -5.86 4.26
C GLN A 182 -16.71 -5.62 5.43
N ALA A 183 -15.85 -6.59 5.76
CA ALA A 183 -14.84 -6.42 6.79
C ALA A 183 -13.81 -5.34 6.40
N LEU A 184 -13.37 -5.28 5.14
CA LEU A 184 -12.50 -4.22 4.64
C LEU A 184 -13.16 -2.84 4.76
N LEU A 185 -14.44 -2.73 4.36
CA LEU A 185 -15.20 -1.49 4.50
C LEU A 185 -15.31 -1.05 5.97
N SER A 186 -15.58 -2.00 6.87
CA SER A 186 -15.66 -1.72 8.31
C SER A 186 -14.32 -1.23 8.86
N GLU A 187 -13.20 -1.86 8.51
CA GLU A 187 -11.86 -1.41 8.96
C GLU A 187 -11.48 -0.04 8.41
N ILE A 188 -11.84 0.26 7.16
CA ILE A 188 -11.61 1.58 6.55
C ILE A 188 -12.48 2.64 7.24
N THR A 189 -13.74 2.32 7.55
CA THR A 189 -14.63 3.22 8.30
C THR A 189 -14.09 3.48 9.70
N ILE A 190 -13.64 2.44 10.41
CA ILE A 190 -13.02 2.61 11.73
C ILE A 190 -11.78 3.49 11.61
N ALA A 191 -10.92 3.28 10.61
CA ALA A 191 -9.73 4.11 10.42
C ALA A 191 -10.09 5.58 10.15
N TRP A 192 -11.14 5.85 9.37
CA TRP A 192 -11.64 7.20 9.12
C TRP A 192 -12.13 7.89 10.40
N GLU A 193 -12.90 7.19 11.22
CA GLU A 193 -13.49 7.73 12.46
C GLU A 193 -12.50 7.83 13.63
N THR A 194 -11.39 7.07 13.58
CA THR A 194 -10.41 7.03 14.68
C THR A 194 -9.34 8.11 14.56
N ASP A 195 -9.21 8.75 13.39
CA ASP A 195 -8.23 9.82 13.17
C ASP A 195 -8.79 11.20 13.52
N GLU A 196 -7.96 11.98 14.24
CA GLU A 196 -8.20 13.39 14.63
C GLU A 196 -7.93 14.34 13.45
#